data_AF-E6YUI0-F1
#
_entry.id   AF-E6YUI0-F1
#
_cell.length_a   1.000
_cell.length_b   1.000
_cell.length_c   1.000
_cell.angle_alpha   90.00
_cell.angle_beta   90.00
_cell.angle_gamma   90.00
#
_symmetry.space_group_name_H-M   'P 1'
#
loop_
_entity.id
_entity.type
_entity.pdbx_description
1 polymer ?
#
loop_
_entity_poly.entity_id
_entity_poly.type
_entity_poly.pdbx_seq_one_letter_code
_entity_poly.pdbx_strand_id
1 'polypeptide(L)' 'MQGRNHFLAESILEFSDIMGMPILEQEVLILRQNINDALFQILFNISFMVTVKTV' A
#
# COMPACT_ATOMS: atom_id res chain seq x y z
N MET A 1 -14.98 -1.01 2.59
CA MET A 1 -13.67 -1.25 1.94
C MET A 1 -13.36 -0.25 0.81
N GLN A 2 -14.35 0.30 0.10
CA GLN A 2 -14.14 1.27 -1.01
C GLN A 2 -13.43 2.58 -0.59
N GLY A 3 -13.74 3.17 0.58
CA GLY A 3 -13.12 4.44 1.01
C GLY A 3 -11.61 4.38 1.31
N ARG A 4 -11.06 3.22 1.69
CA ARG A 4 -9.62 3.07 1.98
C ARG A 4 -8.77 2.89 0.72
N ASN A 5 -9.34 2.26 -0.31
CA ASN A 5 -8.68 2.11 -1.61
C ASN A 5 -8.67 3.41 -2.42
N HIS A 6 -9.63 4.30 -2.16
CA HIS A 6 -9.67 5.64 -2.74
C HIS A 6 -8.55 6.51 -2.16
N PHE A 7 -8.41 6.55 -0.84
CA PHE A 7 -7.38 7.34 -0.14
C PHE A 7 -5.94 7.06 -0.61
N LEU A 8 -5.55 5.78 -0.76
CA LEU A 8 -4.20 5.43 -1.17
C LEU A 8 -3.92 5.84 -2.63
N ALA A 9 -4.92 5.71 -3.51
CA ALA A 9 -4.77 6.12 -4.91
C ALA A 9 -4.66 7.64 -5.03
N GLU A 10 -5.48 8.39 -4.28
CA GLU A 10 -5.38 9.86 -4.21
C GLU A 10 -4.02 10.31 -3.67
N SER A 11 -3.52 9.66 -2.61
CA SER A 11 -2.22 9.98 -2.02
C SER A 11 -1.07 9.74 -3.01
N ILE A 12 -1.15 8.69 -3.83
CA ILE A 12 -0.14 8.39 -4.86
C ILE A 12 -0.16 9.47 -5.96
N LEU A 13 -1.36 9.87 -6.41
CA LEU A 13 -1.52 10.91 -7.42
C LEU A 13 -1.00 12.27 -6.91
N GLU A 14 -1.37 12.67 -5.69
CA GLU A 14 -0.91 13.92 -5.08
C GLU A 14 0.63 13.94 -4.92
N PHE A 15 1.22 12.84 -4.45
CA PHE A 15 2.67 12.72 -4.35
C PHE A 15 3.36 12.83 -5.71
N SER A 16 2.75 12.25 -6.75
CA SER A 16 3.30 12.29 -8.11
C SER A 16 3.35 13.70 -8.70
N ASP A 17 2.30 14.48 -8.45
CA ASP A 17 2.22 15.88 -8.86
C ASP A 17 3.28 16.72 -8.13
N ILE A 18 3.44 16.51 -6.82
CA ILE A 18 4.49 17.18 -6.01
C ILE A 18 5.88 16.88 -6.56
N MET A 19 6.14 15.64 -6.96
CA MET A 19 7.43 15.21 -7.49
C MET A 19 7.65 15.60 -8.95
N GLY A 20 6.66 16.18 -9.63
CA GLY A 20 6.72 16.50 -11.06
C GLY A 20 6.85 15.25 -11.94
N MET A 21 6.35 14.12 -11.46
CA MET A 21 6.42 12.82 -12.13
C MET A 21 5.00 12.30 -12.34
N PRO A 22 4.25 12.81 -13.34
CA PRO A 22 2.87 12.40 -13.55
C PRO A 22 2.82 10.90 -13.85
N ILE A 23 2.16 10.14 -12.98
CA ILE A 23 1.95 8.68 -13.14
C ILE A 23 0.58 8.44 -13.77
N LEU A 24 0.52 7.44 -14.65
CA LEU A 24 -0.74 7.01 -15.24
C LEU A 24 -1.61 6.29 -14.21
N GLU A 25 -2.93 6.36 -14.37
CA GLU A 25 -3.90 5.72 -13.48
C GLU A 25 -3.67 4.20 -13.33
N GLN A 26 -3.16 3.55 -14.39
CA GLN A 26 -2.78 2.14 -14.40
C GLN A 26 -1.59 1.86 -13.47
N GLU A 27 -0.61 2.76 -13.46
CA GLU A 27 0.59 2.68 -12.63
C GLU A 27 0.23 2.92 -11.16
N VAL A 28 -0.70 3.84 -10.88
CA VAL A 28 -1.28 4.03 -9.54
C VAL A 28 -1.91 2.74 -9.04
N LEU A 29 -2.62 2.01 -9.90
CA LEU A 29 -3.29 0.77 -9.54
C LEU A 29 -2.29 -0.34 -9.20
N ILE A 30 -1.22 -0.48 -9.99
CA ILE A 30 -0.11 -1.40 -9.72
C ILE A 30 0.61 -1.03 -8.42
N LEU A 31 0.93 0.25 -8.24
CA LEU A 31 1.63 0.73 -7.05
C LEU A 31 0.78 0.51 -5.79
N ARG A 32 -0.53 0.72 -5.86
CA ARG A 32 -1.49 0.42 -4.78
C ARG A 32 -1.47 -1.06 -4.42
N GLN A 33 -1.48 -1.94 -5.42
CA GLN A 33 -1.42 -3.39 -5.21
C GLN A 33 -0.13 -3.77 -4.48
N ASN A 34 1.01 -3.28 -4.96
CA ASN A 34 2.33 -3.56 -4.39
C ASN A 34 2.45 -3.08 -2.93
N ILE A 35 1.94 -1.87 -2.63
CA ILE A 35 1.93 -1.34 -1.26
C ILE A 35 1.08 -2.20 -0.34
N ASN A 36 -0.13 -2.57 -0.78
CA ASN A 36 -1.01 -3.43 0.02
C ASN A 36 -0.39 -4.80 0.28
N ASP A 37 0.23 -5.42 -0.72
CA ASP A 37 0.89 -6.72 -0.59
C ASP A 37 2.08 -6.65 0.38
N ALA A 38 2.89 -5.59 0.30
CA ALA A 38 3.99 -5.36 1.22
C ALA A 38 3.49 -5.17 2.67
N LEU A 39 2.46 -4.34 2.87
CA LEU A 39 1.85 -4.13 4.18
C LEU A 39 1.26 -5.43 4.74
N PHE A 40 0.60 -6.23 3.90
CA PHE A 40 0.08 -7.53 4.30
C PHE A 40 1.20 -8.47 4.74
N GLN A 41 2.29 -8.58 3.98
CA GLN A 41 3.44 -9.42 4.36
C GLN A 41 4.06 -8.95 5.69
N ILE A 42 4.23 -7.64 5.89
CA ILE A 42 4.76 -7.10 7.15
C ILE A 42 3.85 -7.49 8.31
N LEU A 43 2.54 -7.25 8.19
CA LEU A 43 1.57 -7.58 9.24
C LEU A 43 1.50 -9.08 9.52
N PHE A 44 1.55 -9.91 8.47
CA PHE A 44 1.59 -11.36 8.58
C PHE A 44 2.84 -11.82 9.33
N ASN A 45 4.02 -11.33 8.95
CA ASN A 45 5.30 -11.69 9.58
C ASN A 45 5.35 -11.26 11.06
N ILE A 46 4.85 -10.06 11.39
CA ILE A 46 4.73 -9.61 12.78
C ILE A 46 3.79 -10.54 13.56
N SER A 47 2.62 -10.86 12.99
CA SER A 47 1.62 -11.72 13.64
C SER A 47 2.18 -13.13 13.89
N PHE A 48 2.91 -13.68 12.92
CA PHE A 48 3.59 -14.96 13.04
C PHE A 48 4.68 -14.93 14.11
N MET A 49 5.55 -13.92 14.10
CA MET A 49 6.59 -13.74 15.12
C MET A 49 5.98 -13.66 16.53
N VAL A 50 4.90 -12.90 16.72
CA VAL A 50 4.21 -12.78 18.01
C VAL A 50 3.62 -14.13 18.42
N THR A 51 2.98 -14.85 17.50
CA THR A 51 2.41 -16.18 17.77
C THR A 51 3.49 -17.16 18.23
N VAL A 52 4.59 -17.26 17.49
CA VAL A 52 5.71 -18.15 17.82
C VAL A 52 6.38 -17.79 19.15
N LYS A 53 6.46 -16.50 19.51
CA LYS A 53 7.02 -16.07 20.81
C LYS A 53 6.11 -16.34 22.00
N THR A 54 4.81 -16.50 21.76
CA THR A 54 3.80 -16.66 22.81
C THR A 54 3.53 -18.13 23.13
N VAL A 55 3.81 -19.04 22.19
CA VAL A 55 3.77 -20.50 22.34
C VAL A 55 5.11 -21.01 22.82
#